data_AF-D8IZY3-F1
#
_entry.id   AF-D8IZY3-F1
#
_cell.length_a   1.000
_cell.length_b   1.000
_cell.length_c   1.000
_cell.angle_alpha   90.00
_cell.angle_beta   90.00
_cell.angle_gamma   90.00
#
_symmetry.space_group_name_H-M   'P 1'
#
loop_
_entity.id
_entity.type
_entity.pdbx_description
1 polymer ?
#
loop_
_entity_poly.entity_id
_entity_poly.type
_entity_poly.pdbx_seq_one_letter_code
_entity_poly.pdbx_strand_id
1 'polypeptide(L)'
;MRQDRMDPKAASAPSASFLDWWFAPWSYAHRPWPSLCQGMLAQRDAYRDWCRVVGVAADLPDSGDLRWQMTIRDSEEFHHAATLYGGLFAARRHDQAELAWLTPAERRWCLSVALTQPLQPWSGSLPEELRAIGVRARGMAELALRLERAFPGLWSRLRLLLPEQEAHQLAQVLTPTLSASAPPPLPRERERNCWQLCLAQARAGALSSQALLSA
;
A
#
# COMPACT_ATOMS: atom_id res chain seq x y z
N MET A 1 36.75 24.68 -4.19
CA MET A 1 35.78 23.73 -4.78
C MET A 1 36.17 22.31 -4.38
N ARG A 2 35.52 21.76 -3.35
CA ARG A 2 35.34 20.32 -3.19
C ARG A 2 33.91 20.15 -2.71
N GLN A 3 33.09 19.66 -3.62
CA GLN A 3 31.69 19.38 -3.40
C GLN A 3 31.66 18.09 -2.59
N ASP A 4 31.28 18.19 -1.31
CA ASP A 4 30.93 17.02 -0.51
C ASP A 4 29.79 16.32 -1.24
N ARG A 5 30.13 15.16 -1.80
CA ARG A 5 29.18 14.22 -2.36
C ARG A 5 28.44 13.65 -1.15
N MET A 6 27.31 14.25 -0.79
CA MET A 6 26.36 13.63 0.13
C MET A 6 26.02 12.25 -0.43
N ASP A 7 26.46 11.21 0.27
CA ASP A 7 26.06 9.83 -0.01
C ASP A 7 24.52 9.75 0.01
N PRO A 8 23.86 9.35 -1.09
CA PRO A 8 22.39 9.31 -1.16
C PRO A 8 21.80 8.07 -0.47
N LYS A 9 22.52 7.47 0.48
CA LYS A 9 22.27 6.11 0.99
C LYS A 9 22.32 6.00 2.50
N ALA A 10 21.84 7.00 3.24
CA ALA A 10 21.41 6.78 4.61
C ALA A 10 20.09 6.00 4.57
N ALA A 11 20.19 4.69 4.34
CA ALA A 11 19.08 3.77 4.55
C ALA A 11 18.84 3.74 6.06
N SER A 12 17.84 4.49 6.53
CA SER A 12 17.38 4.41 7.92
C SER A 12 17.06 2.95 8.23
N ALA A 13 17.61 2.43 9.34
CA ALA A 13 17.31 1.09 9.82
C ALA A 13 15.77 0.87 9.92
N PRO A 14 15.27 -0.36 9.75
CA PRO A 14 13.86 -0.64 9.94
C PRO A 14 13.44 -0.30 11.38
N SER A 15 12.32 0.38 11.53
CA SER A 15 11.74 0.67 12.85
C SER A 15 11.23 -0.61 13.51
N ALA A 16 11.26 -0.67 14.85
CA ALA A 16 10.77 -1.83 15.60
C ALA A 16 9.31 -2.17 15.26
N SER A 17 8.44 -1.16 15.21
CA SER A 17 7.03 -1.32 14.83
C SER A 17 6.85 -1.86 13.42
N PHE A 18 7.74 -1.50 12.48
CA PHE A 18 7.72 -2.06 11.14
C PHE A 18 8.15 -3.53 11.13
N LEU A 19 9.16 -3.91 11.91
CA LEU A 19 9.57 -5.31 12.04
C LEU A 19 8.46 -6.17 12.63
N ASP A 20 7.80 -5.70 13.70
CA ASP A 20 6.65 -6.39 14.29
C ASP A 20 5.52 -6.57 13.28
N TRP A 21 5.21 -5.52 12.52
CA TRP A 21 4.22 -5.59 11.44
C TRP A 21 4.64 -6.54 10.32
N TRP A 22 5.91 -6.55 9.92
CA TRP A 22 6.44 -7.37 8.82
C TRP A 22 6.43 -8.86 9.13
N PHE A 23 6.80 -9.23 10.36
CA PHE A 23 6.93 -10.62 10.81
C PHE A 23 5.66 -11.16 11.48
N ALA A 24 4.68 -10.32 11.79
CA ALA A 24 3.36 -10.72 12.29
C ALA A 24 2.20 -9.97 11.60
N PRO A 25 2.11 -10.00 10.26
CA PRO A 25 1.12 -9.20 9.52
C PRO A 25 -0.33 -9.66 9.80
N TRP A 26 -0.55 -10.91 10.22
CA TRP A 26 -1.87 -11.42 10.61
C TRP A 26 -2.45 -10.75 11.87
N SER A 27 -1.62 -10.15 12.72
CA SER A 27 -2.13 -9.39 13.88
C SER A 27 -2.94 -8.16 13.46
N TYR A 28 -2.81 -7.76 12.20
CA TYR A 28 -3.49 -6.62 11.59
C TYR A 28 -4.48 -7.04 10.49
N ALA A 29 -4.47 -8.32 10.11
CA ALA A 29 -5.27 -8.86 9.02
C ALA A 29 -6.77 -8.86 9.32
N HIS A 30 -7.57 -8.79 8.25
CA HIS A 30 -9.04 -8.88 8.36
C HIS A 30 -9.48 -10.20 9.00
N ARG A 31 -8.76 -11.29 8.72
CA ARG A 31 -8.98 -12.58 9.37
C ARG A 31 -7.76 -12.90 10.25
N PRO A 32 -7.90 -12.86 11.58
CA PRO A 32 -6.80 -13.24 12.46
C PRO A 32 -6.44 -14.71 12.21
N TRP A 33 -5.14 -15.00 12.18
CA TRP A 33 -4.62 -16.37 12.02
C TRP A 33 -5.13 -17.27 13.16
N PRO A 34 -5.40 -18.56 12.94
CA PRO A 34 -5.84 -19.46 14.00
C PRO A 34 -4.89 -19.39 15.21
N SER A 35 -5.46 -19.27 16.41
CA SER A 35 -4.77 -19.10 17.70
C SER A 35 -3.87 -20.28 18.13
N LEU A 36 -3.59 -21.22 17.23
CA LEU A 36 -2.89 -22.48 17.47
C LEU A 36 -1.37 -22.31 17.62
N CYS A 37 -0.80 -21.19 17.16
CA CYS A 37 0.63 -20.92 17.26
C CYS A 37 0.95 -20.12 18.53
N GLN A 38 1.00 -20.79 19.68
CA GLN A 38 1.40 -20.15 20.94
C GLN A 38 2.93 -20.13 21.08
N GLY A 39 3.48 -18.94 21.34
CA GLY A 39 4.92 -18.71 21.54
C GLY A 39 5.69 -18.26 20.28
N MET A 40 6.83 -17.60 20.50
CA MET A 40 7.62 -16.94 19.46
C MET A 40 8.10 -17.89 18.36
N LEU A 41 8.54 -19.11 18.72
CA LEU A 41 9.02 -20.10 17.74
C LEU A 41 7.89 -20.58 16.83
N ALA A 42 6.72 -20.89 17.38
CA ALA A 42 5.55 -21.32 16.61
C ALA A 42 5.07 -20.22 15.65
N GLN A 43 5.09 -18.95 16.09
CA GLN A 43 4.76 -17.81 15.23
C GLN A 43 5.77 -17.64 14.09
N ARG A 44 7.07 -17.79 14.37
CA ARG A 44 8.12 -17.73 13.34
C ARG A 44 7.99 -18.85 12.32
N ASP A 45 7.65 -20.06 12.74
CA ASP A 45 7.52 -21.19 11.82
C ASP A 45 6.25 -21.06 10.98
N ALA A 46 5.13 -20.63 11.57
CA ALA A 46 3.90 -20.31 10.84
C ALA A 46 4.11 -19.19 9.82
N TYR A 47 4.86 -18.14 10.18
CA TYR A 47 5.27 -17.08 9.27
C TYR A 47 6.01 -17.62 8.04
N ARG A 48 7.03 -18.45 8.27
CA ARG A 48 7.85 -19.05 7.20
C ARG A 48 7.01 -19.95 6.32
N ASP A 49 6.10 -20.71 6.90
CA ASP A 49 5.18 -21.57 6.16
C ASP A 49 4.22 -20.75 5.28
N TRP A 50 3.62 -19.69 5.82
CA TRP A 50 2.80 -18.75 5.04
C TRP A 50 3.60 -18.14 3.89
N CYS A 51 4.82 -17.64 4.16
CA CYS A 51 5.69 -17.09 3.11
C CYS A 51 5.95 -18.10 1.99
N ARG A 52 6.22 -19.36 2.35
CA ARG A 52 6.42 -20.46 1.40
C ARG A 52 5.17 -20.73 0.56
N VAL A 53 3.98 -20.78 1.19
CA VAL A 53 2.70 -21.03 0.49
C VAL A 53 2.35 -19.90 -0.47
N VAL A 54 2.60 -18.64 -0.09
CA VAL A 54 2.31 -17.47 -0.92
C VAL A 54 3.43 -17.16 -1.91
N GLY A 55 4.58 -17.86 -1.83
CA GLY A 55 5.70 -17.69 -2.75
C GLY A 55 6.49 -16.39 -2.53
N VAL A 56 6.58 -15.92 -1.29
CA VAL A 56 7.32 -14.71 -0.92
C VAL A 56 8.49 -15.03 0.00
N ALA A 57 9.53 -14.18 -0.01
CA ALA A 57 10.63 -14.29 0.92
C ALA A 57 10.17 -14.03 2.37
N ALA A 58 10.64 -14.88 3.29
CA ALA A 58 10.41 -14.71 4.72
C ALA A 58 11.30 -13.60 5.32
N ASP A 59 12.54 -13.51 4.86
CA ASP A 59 13.47 -12.48 5.32
C ASP A 59 13.12 -11.10 4.72
N LEU A 60 13.66 -10.04 5.32
CA LEU A 60 13.60 -8.70 4.73
C LEU A 60 14.43 -8.68 3.44
N PRO A 61 13.93 -8.10 2.35
CA PRO A 61 14.68 -8.06 1.10
C PRO A 61 15.91 -7.15 1.22
N ASP A 62 17.08 -7.68 0.88
CA ASP A 62 18.36 -6.93 0.91
C ASP A 62 18.35 -5.67 0.01
N SER A 63 17.54 -5.69 -1.04
CA SER A 63 17.40 -4.60 -2.02
C SER A 63 16.21 -3.68 -1.77
N GLY A 64 15.43 -3.91 -0.71
CA GLY A 64 14.25 -3.11 -0.39
C GLY A 64 14.59 -1.68 0.03
N ASP A 65 13.93 -0.69 -0.58
CA ASP A 65 14.04 0.72 -0.18
C ASP A 65 13.27 0.95 1.14
N LEU A 66 13.98 0.88 2.26
CA LEU A 66 13.43 1.06 3.61
C LEU A 66 12.69 2.38 3.83
N ARG A 67 12.77 3.35 2.93
CA ARG A 67 11.95 4.56 3.01
C ARG A 67 10.47 4.27 2.72
N TRP A 68 10.17 3.17 2.03
CA TRP A 68 8.82 2.64 1.84
C TRP A 68 8.30 1.83 3.03
N GLN A 69 9.09 1.66 4.09
CA GLN A 69 8.60 1.02 5.31
C GLN A 69 7.35 1.78 5.82
N MET A 70 6.30 1.03 6.12
CA MET A 70 5.05 1.57 6.62
C MET A 70 4.42 0.56 7.56
N THR A 71 3.79 1.05 8.61
CA THR A 71 2.91 0.26 9.47
C THR A 71 1.49 0.67 9.15
N ILE A 72 0.63 -0.28 8.83
CA ILE A 72 -0.80 -0.04 8.64
C ILE A 72 -1.53 -0.64 9.84
N ARG A 73 -2.39 0.16 10.48
CA ARG A 73 -3.05 -0.23 11.74
C ARG A 73 -4.12 -1.29 11.55
N ASP A 74 -4.92 -1.15 10.51
CA ASP A 74 -6.05 -2.02 10.24
C ASP A 74 -6.48 -1.92 8.76
N SER A 75 -7.48 -2.73 8.40
CA SER A 75 -8.07 -2.77 7.07
C SER A 75 -8.73 -1.44 6.67
N GLU A 76 -9.38 -0.73 7.60
CA GLU A 76 -10.06 0.54 7.32
C GLU A 76 -9.08 1.66 6.97
N GLU A 77 -7.99 1.80 7.73
CA GLU A 77 -6.90 2.72 7.41
C GLU A 77 -6.33 2.43 6.02
N PHE A 78 -6.12 1.14 5.72
CA PHE A 78 -5.59 0.74 4.42
C PHE A 78 -6.54 1.10 3.28
N HIS A 79 -7.81 0.75 3.43
CA HIS A 79 -8.84 0.99 2.45
C HIS A 79 -9.02 2.49 2.20
N HIS A 80 -9.08 3.30 3.25
CA HIS A 80 -9.21 4.74 3.13
C HIS A 80 -7.98 5.37 2.46
N ALA A 81 -6.77 4.99 2.87
CA ALA A 81 -5.54 5.48 2.23
C ALA A 81 -5.47 5.09 0.74
N ALA A 82 -5.88 3.86 0.40
CA ALA A 82 -5.96 3.41 -0.99
C ALA A 82 -7.03 4.17 -1.80
N THR A 83 -8.20 4.44 -1.22
CA THR A 83 -9.25 5.28 -1.82
C THR A 83 -8.71 6.67 -2.16
N LEU A 84 -8.05 7.33 -1.21
CA LEU A 84 -7.43 8.64 -1.44
C LEU A 84 -6.34 8.57 -2.51
N TYR A 85 -5.47 7.56 -2.46
CA TYR A 85 -4.38 7.40 -3.42
C TYR A 85 -4.91 7.19 -4.84
N GLY A 86 -5.92 6.33 -5.02
CA GLY A 86 -6.64 6.19 -6.28
C GLY A 86 -7.32 7.48 -6.73
N GLY A 87 -7.89 8.23 -5.78
CA GLY A 87 -8.50 9.53 -6.02
C GLY A 87 -7.53 10.57 -6.56
N LEU A 88 -6.26 10.53 -6.16
CA LEU A 88 -5.22 11.38 -6.75
C LEU A 88 -5.02 11.07 -8.24
N PHE A 89 -5.01 9.80 -8.65
CA PHE A 89 -4.91 9.43 -10.07
C PHE A 89 -6.17 9.79 -10.85
N ALA A 90 -7.37 9.59 -10.28
CA ALA A 90 -8.63 10.02 -10.89
C ALA A 90 -8.64 11.54 -11.11
N ALA A 91 -8.21 12.31 -10.11
CA ALA A 91 -8.09 13.77 -10.19
C ALA A 91 -7.10 14.21 -11.27
N ARG A 92 -5.91 13.59 -11.35
CA ARG A 92 -4.91 13.90 -12.39
C ARG A 92 -5.41 13.63 -13.81
N ARG A 93 -6.25 12.62 -14.00
CA ARG A 93 -6.83 12.25 -15.30
C ARG A 93 -8.14 13.00 -15.60
N HIS A 94 -8.62 13.82 -14.66
CA HIS A 94 -9.94 14.45 -14.73
C HIS A 94 -11.10 13.45 -14.93
N ASP A 95 -10.93 12.23 -14.40
CA ASP A 95 -11.91 11.16 -14.54
C ASP A 95 -13.09 11.38 -13.57
N GLN A 96 -14.13 12.04 -14.05
CA GLN A 96 -15.30 12.36 -13.23
C GLN A 96 -16.07 11.12 -12.77
N ALA A 97 -16.01 10.03 -13.53
CA ALA A 97 -16.69 8.79 -13.17
C ALA A 97 -15.99 8.14 -11.97
N GLU A 98 -14.66 8.03 -11.97
CA GLU A 98 -13.92 7.54 -10.80
C GLU A 98 -14.01 8.50 -9.60
N LEU A 99 -13.97 9.82 -9.82
CA LEU A 99 -14.13 10.81 -8.75
C LEU A 99 -15.52 10.78 -8.11
N ALA A 100 -16.55 10.32 -8.83
CA ALA A 100 -17.92 10.22 -8.33
C ALA A 100 -18.03 9.26 -7.12
N TRP A 101 -17.13 8.28 -7.02
CA TRP A 101 -17.07 7.30 -5.92
C TRP A 101 -16.54 7.89 -4.59
N LEU A 102 -15.90 9.05 -4.64
CA LEU A 102 -15.37 9.73 -3.47
C LEU A 102 -16.45 10.57 -2.78
N THR A 103 -16.38 10.66 -1.46
CA THR A 103 -17.15 11.66 -0.71
C THR A 103 -16.76 13.08 -1.16
N PRO A 104 -17.63 14.09 -0.97
CA PRO A 104 -17.28 15.47 -1.34
C PRO A 104 -16.03 16.03 -0.66
N ALA A 105 -15.74 15.59 0.58
CA ALA A 105 -14.54 15.99 1.29
C ALA A 105 -13.27 15.38 0.68
N GLU A 106 -13.27 14.06 0.44
CA GLU A 106 -12.15 13.35 -0.19
C GLU A 106 -11.91 13.86 -1.61
N ARG A 107 -12.97 14.06 -2.41
CA ARG A 107 -12.86 14.59 -3.76
C ARG A 107 -12.17 15.96 -3.79
N ARG A 108 -12.59 16.88 -2.93
CA ARG A 108 -11.97 18.22 -2.82
C ARG A 108 -10.50 18.12 -2.42
N TRP A 109 -10.19 17.27 -1.44
CA TRP A 109 -8.81 17.05 -1.02
C TRP A 109 -7.95 16.48 -2.17
N CYS A 110 -8.43 15.43 -2.85
CA CYS A 110 -7.73 14.82 -3.97
C CYS A 110 -7.46 15.81 -5.11
N LEU A 111 -8.47 16.62 -5.49
CA LEU A 111 -8.31 17.66 -6.51
C LEU A 111 -7.27 18.71 -6.11
N SER A 112 -7.26 19.14 -4.84
CA SER A 112 -6.28 20.11 -4.34
C SER A 112 -4.86 19.57 -4.36
N VAL A 113 -4.66 18.32 -3.91
CA VAL A 113 -3.34 17.69 -3.82
C VAL A 113 -2.81 17.33 -5.22
N ALA A 114 -3.64 16.74 -6.08
CA ALA A 114 -3.23 16.25 -7.40
C ALA A 114 -2.61 17.33 -8.30
N LEU A 115 -3.05 18.60 -8.18
CA LEU A 115 -2.48 19.69 -8.97
C LEU A 115 -0.99 19.93 -8.69
N THR A 116 -0.51 19.53 -7.52
CA THR A 116 0.88 19.75 -7.09
C THR A 116 1.81 18.55 -7.35
N GLN A 117 1.26 17.41 -7.78
CA GLN A 117 1.99 16.15 -7.84
C GLN A 117 2.07 15.60 -9.28
N PRO A 118 3.26 15.29 -9.81
CA PRO A 118 3.41 14.68 -11.14
C PRO A 118 3.21 13.15 -11.07
N LEU A 119 2.08 12.70 -10.53
CA LEU A 119 1.73 11.28 -10.47
C LEU A 119 1.41 10.77 -11.88
N GLN A 120 2.01 9.64 -12.25
CA GLN A 120 1.76 8.92 -13.50
C GLN A 120 1.22 7.53 -13.18
N PRO A 121 0.13 7.09 -13.81
CA PRO A 121 -0.43 5.77 -13.56
C PRO A 121 0.50 4.68 -14.11
N TRP A 122 0.74 3.63 -13.33
CA TRP A 122 1.50 2.44 -13.72
C TRP A 122 0.59 1.28 -14.10
N SER A 123 -0.62 1.25 -13.53
CA SER A 123 -1.56 0.14 -13.72
C SER A 123 -2.38 0.23 -15.01
N GLY A 124 -2.20 1.29 -15.81
CA GLY A 124 -2.94 1.49 -17.05
C GLY A 124 -4.46 1.51 -16.83
N SER A 125 -5.22 0.94 -17.76
CA SER A 125 -6.66 0.76 -17.61
C SER A 125 -6.97 -0.43 -16.70
N LEU A 126 -7.90 -0.27 -15.75
CA LEU A 126 -8.35 -1.40 -14.91
C LEU A 126 -9.41 -2.21 -15.68
N PRO A 127 -9.40 -3.54 -15.54
CA PRO A 127 -10.53 -4.39 -15.90
C PRO A 127 -11.83 -3.93 -15.25
N GLU A 128 -12.96 -4.21 -15.89
CA GLU A 128 -14.28 -3.74 -15.46
C GLU A 128 -14.64 -4.23 -14.06
N GLU A 129 -14.22 -5.46 -13.72
CA GLU A 129 -14.47 -6.11 -12.45
C GLU A 129 -13.84 -5.35 -11.28
N LEU A 130 -12.66 -4.77 -11.48
CA LEU A 130 -12.02 -3.91 -10.48
C LEU A 130 -12.61 -2.50 -10.46
N ARG A 131 -13.17 -2.02 -11.57
CA ARG A 131 -13.89 -0.73 -11.58
C ARG A 131 -15.13 -0.78 -10.71
N ALA A 132 -15.76 -1.95 -10.54
CA ALA A 132 -16.88 -2.14 -9.61
C ALA A 132 -16.49 -1.97 -8.13
N ILE A 133 -15.21 -2.22 -7.79
CA ILE A 133 -14.64 -1.93 -6.45
C ILE A 133 -14.33 -0.42 -6.31
N GLY A 134 -14.37 0.32 -7.43
CA GLY A 134 -14.27 1.77 -7.49
C GLY A 134 -12.82 2.27 -7.42
N VAL A 135 -12.70 3.54 -7.06
CA VAL A 135 -11.42 4.28 -6.99
C VAL A 135 -10.40 3.64 -6.04
N ARG A 136 -10.85 2.85 -5.06
CA ARG A 136 -9.98 2.12 -4.13
C ARG A 136 -9.11 1.08 -4.84
N ALA A 137 -9.68 0.31 -5.76
CA ALA A 137 -8.94 -0.70 -6.51
C ALA A 137 -7.83 -0.07 -7.36
N ARG A 138 -8.05 1.13 -7.90
CA ARG A 138 -7.01 1.93 -8.57
C ARG A 138 -5.85 2.20 -7.64
N GLY A 139 -6.13 2.74 -6.45
CA GLY A 139 -5.09 3.07 -5.48
C GLY A 139 -4.30 1.84 -5.03
N MET A 140 -4.98 0.72 -4.79
CA MET A 140 -4.33 -0.55 -4.46
C MET A 140 -3.45 -1.07 -5.60
N ALA A 141 -3.94 -1.05 -6.85
CA ALA A 141 -3.15 -1.50 -7.99
C ALA A 141 -1.90 -0.62 -8.20
N GLU A 142 -2.06 0.70 -8.11
CA GLU A 142 -0.95 1.65 -8.24
C GLU A 142 0.08 1.50 -7.11
N LEU A 143 -0.37 1.24 -5.87
CA LEU A 143 0.51 0.98 -4.75
C LEU A 143 1.25 -0.35 -4.92
N ALA A 144 0.52 -1.42 -5.26
CA ALA A 144 1.07 -2.76 -5.43
C ALA A 144 2.24 -2.78 -6.42
N LEU A 145 2.06 -2.18 -7.61
CA LEU A 145 3.11 -2.13 -8.64
C LEU A 145 4.36 -1.39 -8.17
N ARG A 146 4.20 -0.32 -7.38
CA ARG A 146 5.33 0.43 -6.83
C ARG A 146 6.04 -0.34 -5.72
N LEU A 147 5.29 -1.00 -4.86
CA LEU A 147 5.83 -1.80 -3.77
C LEU A 147 6.56 -3.04 -4.26
N GLU A 148 6.01 -3.77 -5.22
CA GLU A 148 6.73 -4.92 -5.80
C GLU A 148 8.05 -4.50 -6.46
N ARG A 149 8.16 -3.24 -6.91
CA ARG A 149 9.41 -2.71 -7.46
C ARG A 149 10.39 -2.19 -6.41
N ALA A 150 9.90 -1.48 -5.40
CA ALA A 150 10.73 -0.80 -4.40
C ALA A 150 11.00 -1.62 -3.14
N PHE A 151 10.06 -2.46 -2.72
CA PHE A 151 10.13 -3.26 -1.50
C PHE A 151 9.37 -4.59 -1.68
N PRO A 152 9.97 -5.56 -2.39
CA PRO A 152 9.33 -6.84 -2.71
C PRO A 152 8.78 -7.54 -1.47
N GLY A 153 7.55 -8.07 -1.58
CA GLY A 153 6.87 -8.76 -0.47
C GLY A 153 6.12 -7.84 0.50
N LEU A 154 6.27 -6.51 0.43
CA LEU A 154 5.46 -5.60 1.25
C LEU A 154 3.99 -5.64 0.86
N TRP A 155 3.71 -5.65 -0.45
CA TRP A 155 2.35 -5.77 -0.98
C TRP A 155 1.69 -7.09 -0.58
N SER A 156 2.39 -8.22 -0.66
CA SER A 156 1.87 -9.52 -0.22
C SER A 156 1.41 -9.54 1.23
N ARG A 157 2.08 -8.78 2.12
CA ARG A 157 1.66 -8.62 3.52
C ARG A 157 0.45 -7.70 3.64
N LEU A 158 0.42 -6.59 2.90
CA LEU A 158 -0.75 -5.69 2.85
C LEU A 158 -2.02 -6.38 2.34
N ARG A 159 -1.90 -7.35 1.43
CA ARG A 159 -3.05 -8.13 0.93
C ARG A 159 -3.78 -8.90 2.03
N LEU A 160 -3.14 -9.19 3.16
CA LEU A 160 -3.81 -9.82 4.31
C LEU A 160 -4.84 -8.90 4.98
N LEU A 161 -4.78 -7.59 4.70
CA LEU A 161 -5.77 -6.60 5.14
C LEU A 161 -7.04 -6.62 4.27
N LEU A 162 -7.06 -7.37 3.17
CA LEU A 162 -8.16 -7.39 2.21
C LEU A 162 -9.07 -8.61 2.42
N PRO A 163 -10.37 -8.50 2.12
CA PRO A 163 -11.21 -9.67 1.89
C PRO A 163 -10.62 -10.57 0.80
N GLU A 164 -10.72 -11.89 0.97
CA GLU A 164 -10.07 -12.88 0.09
C GLU A 164 -10.44 -12.71 -1.38
N GLN A 165 -11.71 -12.41 -1.67
CA GLN A 165 -12.20 -12.17 -3.02
C GLN A 165 -11.54 -10.94 -3.68
N GLU A 166 -11.45 -9.82 -2.95
CA GLU A 166 -10.79 -8.60 -3.43
C GLU A 166 -9.29 -8.82 -3.63
N ALA A 167 -8.64 -9.54 -2.69
CA ALA A 167 -7.23 -9.91 -2.80
C ALA A 167 -6.93 -10.82 -4.01
N HIS A 168 -7.88 -11.69 -4.38
CA HIS A 168 -7.75 -12.57 -5.55
C HIS A 168 -7.95 -11.80 -6.85
N GLN A 169 -8.98 -10.96 -6.93
CA GLN A 169 -9.25 -10.12 -8.11
C GLN A 169 -8.09 -9.18 -8.41
N LEU A 170 -7.54 -8.49 -7.40
CA LEU A 170 -6.37 -7.63 -7.58
C LEU A 170 -5.14 -8.41 -8.07
N ALA A 171 -4.90 -9.61 -7.56
CA ALA A 171 -3.77 -10.43 -8.01
C ALA A 171 -3.90 -10.82 -9.48
N GLN A 172 -5.09 -11.19 -9.95
CA GLN A 172 -5.32 -11.53 -11.37
C GLN A 172 -4.99 -10.35 -12.29
N VAL A 173 -5.33 -9.12 -11.89
CA VAL A 173 -5.06 -7.92 -12.69
C VAL A 173 -3.59 -7.52 -12.67
N LEU A 174 -2.94 -7.68 -11.51
CA LEU A 174 -1.55 -7.27 -11.35
C LEU A 174 -0.55 -8.26 -11.96
N THR A 175 -0.89 -9.55 -12.00
CA THR A 175 0.03 -10.61 -12.47
C THR A 175 0.58 -10.33 -13.87
N PRO A 176 -0.21 -9.99 -14.91
CA PRO A 176 0.32 -9.68 -16.23
C PRO A 176 1.34 -8.54 -16.23
N THR A 177 1.08 -7.47 -15.47
CA THR A 177 1.97 -6.31 -15.38
C THR A 177 3.25 -6.62 -14.61
N LEU A 178 3.15 -7.43 -13.54
CA LEU A 178 4.30 -7.86 -12.74
C LEU A 178 5.16 -8.89 -13.48
N SER A 179 4.57 -9.70 -14.35
CA SER A 179 5.27 -10.70 -15.17
C SER A 179 5.80 -10.14 -16.51
N ALA A 180 5.59 -8.85 -16.80
CA ALA A 180 6.08 -8.25 -18.03
C ALA A 180 7.62 -8.25 -18.09
N SER A 181 8.18 -8.62 -19.24
CA SER A 181 9.63 -8.82 -19.42
C SER A 181 10.49 -7.57 -19.19
N ALA A 182 9.91 -6.37 -19.29
CA ALA A 182 10.57 -5.11 -18.98
C ALA A 182 10.01 -4.59 -17.65
N PRO A 183 10.79 -4.61 -16.55
CA PRO A 183 10.31 -4.11 -15.28
C PRO A 183 10.09 -2.59 -15.38
N PRO A 184 9.01 -2.04 -14.78
CA PRO A 184 8.83 -0.61 -14.69
C PRO A 184 10.01 0.06 -13.96
N PRO A 185 10.25 1.37 -14.20
CA PRO A 185 11.30 2.11 -13.50
C PRO A 185 11.08 2.07 -11.98
N LEU A 186 12.15 2.26 -11.20
CA LEU A 186 12.00 2.44 -9.75
C LEU A 186 11.06 3.62 -9.46
N PRO A 187 10.19 3.51 -8.45
CA PRO A 187 9.28 4.59 -8.12
C PRO A 187 10.05 5.81 -7.61
N ARG A 188 9.58 6.98 -8.01
CA ARG A 188 10.17 8.26 -7.64
C ARG A 188 9.81 8.58 -6.19
N GLU A 189 10.68 9.33 -5.52
CA GLU A 189 10.44 9.76 -4.14
C GLU A 189 9.11 10.50 -3.95
N ARG A 190 8.68 11.29 -4.95
CA ARG A 190 7.39 11.99 -4.90
C ARG A 190 6.21 11.03 -4.85
N GLU A 191 6.28 9.87 -5.50
CA GLU A 191 5.20 8.88 -5.49
C GLU A 191 5.06 8.25 -4.10
N ARG A 192 6.20 7.97 -3.44
CA ARG A 192 6.23 7.56 -2.03
C ARG A 192 5.61 8.63 -1.13
N ASN A 193 6.02 9.89 -1.31
CA ASN A 193 5.51 11.00 -0.49
C ASN A 193 3.99 11.19 -0.69
N CYS A 194 3.47 10.98 -1.90
CA CYS A 194 2.02 11.03 -2.15
C CYS A 194 1.29 9.93 -1.38
N TRP A 195 1.80 8.70 -1.37
CA TRP A 195 1.25 7.63 -0.54
C TRP A 195 1.29 7.98 0.95
N GLN A 196 2.41 8.52 1.45
CA GLN A 196 2.54 8.94 2.84
C GLN A 196 1.53 10.04 3.21
N LEU A 197 1.25 10.98 2.31
CA LEU A 197 0.21 11.99 2.49
C LEU A 197 -1.19 11.37 2.58
N CYS A 198 -1.51 10.41 1.72
CA CYS A 198 -2.78 9.67 1.78
C CYS A 198 -2.93 8.92 3.11
N LEU A 199 -1.86 8.27 3.58
CA LEU A 199 -1.87 7.54 4.85
C LEU A 199 -2.04 8.48 6.05
N ALA A 200 -1.38 9.63 6.05
CA ALA A 200 -1.55 10.66 7.08
C ALA A 200 -2.97 11.22 7.09
N GLN A 201 -3.55 11.47 5.91
CA GLN A 201 -4.92 11.95 5.77
C GLN A 201 -5.95 10.93 6.28
N ALA A 202 -5.77 9.65 5.94
CA ALA A 202 -6.62 8.56 6.43
C ALA A 202 -6.64 8.51 7.97
N ARG A 203 -5.47 8.66 8.60
CA ARG A 203 -5.31 8.70 10.06
C ARG A 203 -6.02 9.89 10.69
N ALA A 204 -5.89 11.06 10.10
CA ALA A 204 -6.53 12.29 10.59
C ALA A 204 -8.08 12.19 10.51
N GLY A 205 -8.61 11.59 9.45
CA GLY A 205 -10.05 11.33 9.30
C GLY A 205 -10.61 10.40 10.37
N ALA A 206 -9.90 9.30 10.67
CA ALA A 206 -10.31 8.36 11.71
C ALA A 206 -10.39 8.98 13.12
N LEU A 207 -9.41 9.83 13.47
CA LEU A 207 -9.37 10.54 14.75
C LEU A 207 -10.54 11.54 14.90
N SER A 208 -10.90 12.21 13.81
CA SER A 208 -12.01 13.18 13.80
C SER A 208 -13.36 12.49 14.00
N SER A 209 -13.57 11.32 13.38
CA SER A 209 -14.79 10.53 13.54
C SER A 209 -14.95 9.93 14.94
N GLN A 210 -13.84 9.47 15.55
CA GLN A 210 -13.87 8.96 16.93
C GLN A 210 -14.18 10.05 17.96
N ALA A 211 -13.64 11.26 17.79
CA ALA A 211 -13.93 12.39 18.67
C ALA A 211 -15.41 12.80 18.64
N LEU A 212 -16.06 12.72 17.47
CA LEU A 212 -17.49 13.02 17.32
C LEU A 212 -18.42 11.95 17.90
N LEU A 213 -17.97 10.69 17.97
CA LEU A 213 -18.73 9.60 18.58
C LEU A 213 -18.58 9.53 20.12
N SER A 214 -17.61 10.26 20.66
CA SER A 214 -17.29 10.28 22.10
C SER A 214 -17.83 11.53 22.82
N ALA A 215 -18.50 12.43 22.09
CA ALA A 215 -19.07 13.69 22.56
C ALA A 215 -20.60 13.63 22.56
#